data_AF-A0A653E8W6-F1
#
_entry.id   AF-A0A653E8W6-F1
#
_cell.length_a   1.000
_cell.length_b   1.000
_cell.length_c   1.000
_cell.angle_alpha   90.00
_cell.angle_beta   90.00
_cell.angle_gamma   90.00
#
_symmetry.space_group_name_H-M   'P 1'
#
loop_
_entity.id
_entity.type
_entity.pdbx_description
1 polymer ?
#
loop_
_entity_poly.entity_id
_entity_poly.type
_entity_poly.pdbx_seq_one_letter_code
_entity_poly.pdbx_strand_id
1 'polypeptide(L)' 'MSVTILDDDDVFGARLRTERERLGLAVHELAHQGGRPDFTQVLYEAGEQPIPVDYLQALTARTDVDVWWIITGERKAAL' A
#
# COMPACT_ATOMS: atom_id res chain seq x y z
N MET A 1 -17.41 -4.75 -24.94
CA MET A 1 -17.13 -3.81 -23.82
C MET A 1 -16.43 -4.62 -22.75
N SER A 2 -15.10 -4.58 -22.71
CA SER A 2 -14.37 -5.21 -21.61
C SER A 2 -14.60 -4.38 -20.37
N VAL A 3 -15.21 -4.99 -19.36
CA VAL A 3 -15.14 -4.47 -17.99
C VAL A 3 -13.66 -4.55 -17.62
N THR A 4 -13.01 -3.40 -17.50
CA THR A 4 -11.69 -3.32 -16.86
C THR A 4 -11.93 -3.65 -15.39
N ILE A 5 -11.81 -4.92 -15.02
CA ILE A 5 -11.50 -5.24 -13.64
C ILE A 5 -10.16 -4.54 -13.39
N LEU A 6 -10.08 -3.76 -12.31
CA LEU A 6 -8.84 -3.15 -11.85
C LEU A 6 -7.92 -4.29 -11.38
N ASP A 7 -7.41 -5.11 -12.30
CA ASP A 7 -6.39 -6.13 -12.05
C ASP A 7 -5.02 -5.44 -11.86
N ASP A 8 -5.01 -4.32 -11.15
CA ASP A 8 -3.86 -3.44 -10.90
C ASP A 8 -3.28 -3.69 -9.49
N ASP A 9 -3.62 -4.81 -8.84
CA ASP A 9 -3.11 -5.17 -7.52
C ASP A 9 -1.57 -5.16 -7.50
N ASP A 10 -0.92 -5.59 -8.58
CA ASP A 10 0.53 -5.49 -8.79
C ASP A 10 1.03 -4.03 -8.72
N VAL A 11 0.30 -3.09 -9.33
CA VAL A 11 0.65 -1.66 -9.34
C VAL A 11 0.48 -1.06 -7.95
N PHE A 12 -0.61 -1.37 -7.26
CA PHE A 12 -0.86 -0.90 -5.91
C PHE A 12 0.15 -1.48 -4.91
N GLY A 13 0.48 -2.78 -5.04
CA GLY A 13 1.49 -3.46 -4.25
C GLY A 13 2.88 -2.86 -4.44
N ALA A 14 3.29 -2.62 -5.69
CA ALA A 14 4.57 -1.98 -5.99
C ALA A 14 4.68 -0.57 -5.39
N ARG A 15 3.58 0.20 -5.39
CA ARG A 15 3.54 1.52 -4.74
C ARG A 15 3.57 1.39 -3.22
N LEU A 16 2.82 0.47 -2.61
CA LEU A 16 2.89 0.22 -1.17
C LEU A 16 4.33 -0.10 -0.74
N ARG A 17 5.02 -0.97 -1.48
CA ARG A 17 6.42 -1.30 -1.26
C ARG A 17 7.35 -0.10 -1.37
N THR A 18 7.18 0.68 -2.45
CA THR A 18 7.98 1.89 -2.67
C THR A 18 7.84 2.86 -1.50
N GLU A 19 6.62 3.04 -0.98
CA GLU A 19 6.35 3.95 0.11
C GLU A 19 6.93 3.41 1.44
N ARG A 20 6.84 2.10 1.68
CA ARG A 20 7.51 1.45 2.81
C ARG A 20 9.02 1.70 2.77
N GLU A 21 9.64 1.47 1.63
CA GLU A 21 11.08 1.63 1.42
C GLU A 21 11.50 3.11 1.52
N ARG A 22 10.69 4.04 1.02
CA ARG A 22 10.90 5.50 1.17
C ARG A 22 10.97 5.91 2.64
N LEU A 23 10.16 5.28 3.49
CA LEU A 23 10.14 5.52 4.94
C LEU A 23 11.22 4.75 5.70
N GLY A 24 12.00 3.89 5.03
CA GLY A 24 13.04 3.08 5.66
C GLY A 24 12.49 1.96 6.56
N LEU A 25 11.22 1.59 6.41
CA LEU A 25 10.57 0.58 7.24
C LEU A 25 10.87 -0.83 6.74
N ALA A 26 11.17 -1.73 7.67
CA ALA A 26 11.13 -3.16 7.43
C ALA A 26 9.69 -3.63 7.18
N VAL A 27 9.54 -4.78 6.51
CA VAL A 27 8.23 -5.38 6.21
C VAL A 27 7.37 -5.56 7.47
N HIS A 28 7.94 -6.11 8.54
CA HIS A 28 7.24 -6.35 9.80
C HIS A 28 6.78 -5.06 10.49
N GLU A 29 7.54 -3.98 10.36
CA GLU A 29 7.18 -2.69 10.95
C GLU A 29 5.92 -2.12 10.29
N LEU A 30 5.86 -2.10 8.96
CA LEU A 30 4.67 -1.62 8.26
C LEU A 30 3.46 -2.56 8.44
N ALA A 31 3.70 -3.88 8.43
CA ALA A 31 2.66 -4.88 8.72
C ALA A 31 1.99 -4.63 10.08
N HIS A 32 2.80 -4.40 11.12
CA HIS A 32 2.34 -4.09 12.46
C HIS A 32 1.50 -2.80 12.52
N GLN A 33 1.90 -1.74 11.80
CA GLN A 33 1.12 -0.50 11.75
C GLN A 33 -0.27 -0.73 11.16
N GLY A 34 -0.38 -1.58 10.12
CA GLY A 34 -1.64 -1.99 9.52
C GLY A 34 -2.40 -3.08 10.27
N GLY A 35 -1.88 -3.60 11.39
CA GLY A 35 -2.49 -4.69 12.15
C GLY A 35 -2.56 -6.01 11.38
N ARG A 36 -1.57 -6.27 10.52
CA ARG A 36 -1.49 -7.49 9.70
C ARG A 36 -0.21 -8.28 10.01
N PRO A 37 -0.21 -9.60 9.77
CA PRO A 37 1.01 -10.39 9.81
C PRO A 37 2.01 -9.98 8.72
N ASP A 38 3.30 -10.16 8.98
CA ASP A 38 4.39 -9.89 8.02
C ASP A 38 4.17 -10.57 6.67
N PHE A 39 3.71 -11.82 6.68
CA PHE A 39 3.43 -12.57 5.45
C PHE A 39 2.35 -11.88 4.60
N THR A 40 1.31 -11.33 5.23
CA THR A 40 0.25 -10.60 4.54
C THR A 40 0.78 -9.31 3.90
N GLN A 41 1.71 -8.62 4.56
CA GLN A 41 2.40 -7.45 3.98
C GLN A 41 3.15 -7.82 2.69
N VAL A 42 3.85 -8.95 2.68
CA VAL A 42 4.57 -9.43 1.49
C VAL A 42 3.60 -9.71 0.34
N LEU A 43 2.45 -10.35 0.61
CA LEU A 43 1.45 -10.62 -0.43
C LEU A 43 0.83 -9.35 -1.00
N TYR A 44 0.57 -8.35 -0.15
CA TYR A 44 0.10 -7.04 -0.61
C TYR A 44 1.13 -6.36 -1.52
N GLU A 45 2.40 -6.34 -1.12
CA GLU A 45 3.47 -5.71 -1.89
C GLU A 45 3.80 -6.44 -3.19
N ALA A 46 3.48 -7.73 -3.28
CA ALA A 46 3.63 -8.55 -4.48
C ALA A 46 2.41 -8.49 -5.41
N GLY A 47 1.30 -7.85 -5.01
CA GLY A 47 0.04 -7.86 -5.77
C GLY A 47 -0.72 -9.19 -5.73
N GLU A 48 -0.26 -10.16 -4.94
CA GLU A 48 -0.88 -11.49 -4.81
C GLU A 48 -2.16 -11.46 -3.97
N GLN A 49 -2.36 -10.41 -3.19
CA GLN A 49 -3.59 -10.15 -2.45
C GLN A 49 -4.02 -8.69 -2.57
N PRO A 50 -5.34 -8.44 -2.69
CA PRO A 50 -5.86 -7.07 -2.72
C PRO A 50 -5.62 -6.39 -1.38
N ILE A 51 -5.27 -5.11 -1.41
CA ILE A 51 -5.01 -4.30 -0.22
C ILE A 51 -6.36 -3.83 0.36
N PRO A 52 -6.74 -4.25 1.58
CA PRO A 52 -8.03 -3.85 2.16
C PRO A 52 -8.09 -2.36 2.51
N VAL A 53 -9.28 -1.75 2.42
CA VAL A 53 -9.45 -0.33 2.74
C VAL A 53 -9.17 -0.02 4.22
N ASP A 54 -9.48 -0.95 5.14
CA ASP A 54 -9.22 -0.79 6.57
C ASP A 54 -7.73 -0.76 6.89
N TYR A 55 -6.93 -1.50 6.12
CA TYR A 55 -5.48 -1.45 6.17
C TYR A 55 -4.95 -0.08 5.71
N LEU A 56 -5.45 0.44 4.58
CA LEU A 56 -5.06 1.79 4.09
C LEU A 56 -5.47 2.90 5.07
N GLN A 57 -6.63 2.78 5.72
CA GLN A 57 -7.06 3.68 6.79
C GLN A 57 -6.10 3.63 7.98
N ALA A 58 -5.69 2.42 8.40
CA ALA A 58 -4.74 2.25 9.49
C ALA A 58 -3.38 2.89 9.16
N LEU A 59 -2.88 2.72 7.94
CA LEU A 59 -1.63 3.37 7.50
C LEU A 59 -1.74 4.89 7.50
N THR A 60 -2.83 5.45 6.96
CA THR A 60 -3.08 6.90 6.98
C THR A 60 -3.08 7.47 8.40
N ALA A 61 -3.60 6.70 9.37
CA ALA A 61 -3.72 7.15 10.75
C ALA A 61 -2.44 6.98 11.58
N ARG A 62 -1.52 6.10 11.17
CA ARG A 62 -0.41 5.62 12.03
C ARG A 62 0.98 5.83 11.44
N THR A 63 1.07 6.23 10.17
CA THR A 63 2.34 6.32 9.43
C THR A 63 2.33 7.52 8.49
N ASP A 64 3.51 7.88 8.00
CA ASP A 64 3.67 8.89 6.94
C ASP A 64 3.57 8.29 5.53
N VAL A 65 2.93 7.13 5.38
CA VAL A 65 2.67 6.50 4.08
C VAL A 65 1.69 7.38 3.28
N ASP A 66 2.10 7.78 2.08
CA ASP A 66 1.26 8.49 1.13
C ASP A 66 0.23 7.55 0.46
N VAL A 67 -0.86 7.29 1.17
CA VAL A 67 -1.97 6.45 0.68
C VAL A 67 -2.63 7.03 -0.57
N TRP A 68 -2.63 8.36 -0.72
CA TRP A 68 -3.14 9.01 -1.94
C TRP A 68 -2.30 8.59 -3.15
N TRP A 69 -0.97 8.63 -3.03
CA TRP A 69 -0.09 8.20 -4.10
C TRP A 69 -0.20 6.71 -4.39
N ILE A 70 -0.39 5.86 -3.39
CA ILE A 70 -0.63 4.42 -3.62
C ILE A 70 -1.86 4.25 -4.54
N ILE A 71 -2.98 4.88 -4.21
CA ILE A 71 -4.24 4.73 -4.95
C ILE A 71 -4.18 5.41 -6.33
N THR A 72 -3.62 6.61 -6.43
CA THR A 72 -3.75 7.44 -7.64
C THR A 72 -2.52 7.42 -8.53
N GLY A 73 -1.34 7.17 -7.96
CA GLY A 73 -0.05 7.33 -8.62
C GLY A 73 0.42 8.78 -8.70
N GLU A 74 -0.39 9.73 -8.22
CA GLU A 74 -0.10 11.15 -8.23
C GLU A 74 0.43 11.56 -6.87
N ARG A 75 1.57 12.26 -6.84
CA ARG A 75 2.05 12.89 -5.61
C ARG A 75 1.25 14.18 -5.41
N LYS A 76 0.76 14.42 -4.19
CA LYS A 76 0.21 15.73 -3.85
C LYS A 76 1.30 16.78 -4.09
N ALA A 77 1.01 17.76 -4.95
CA ALA A 77 1.89 18.91 -5.08
C ALA A 77 2.02 19.57 -3.70
N ALA A 78 3.26 19.91 -3.32
CA ALA A 78 3.47 20.76 -2.15
C ALA A 78 2.77 22.11 -2.45
N LEU A 79 1.80 22.48 -1.60
CA LEU A 79 1.20 23.80 -1.59
C LEU A 79 2.18 24.83 -1.01
#